data_AF-A0A376UH83-F1
#
_entry.id   AF-A0A376UH83-F1
#
_cell.length_a   1.000
_cell.length_b   1.000
_cell.length_c   1.000
_cell.angle_alpha   90.00
_cell.angle_beta   90.00
_cell.angle_gamma   90.00
#
_symmetry.space_group_name_H-M   'P 1'
#
loop_
_entity.id
_entity.type
_entity.pdbx_description
1 polymer ?
#
loop_
_entity_poly.entity_id
_entity_poly.type
_entity_poly.pdbx_seq_one_letter_code
_entity_poly.pdbx_strand_id
1 'polypeptide(L)' 'MAVISGLNASLLLEALDKREHGPLTACVADLVEAGRNSCLDVVSHIRQLQQ' A
#
# COMPACT_ATOMS: atom_id res chain seq x y z
N MET A 1 -2.71 16.63 -10.39
CA MET A 1 -2.64 15.29 -11.00
C MET A 1 -1.64 14.49 -10.17
N ALA A 2 -2.02 13.30 -9.71
CA ALA A 2 -1.16 12.44 -8.89
C ALA A 2 -0.88 11.13 -9.62
N VAL A 3 0.37 10.66 -9.58
CA VAL A 3 0.81 9.40 -10.16
C VAL A 3 1.54 8.62 -9.08
N ILE A 4 1.10 7.39 -8.81
CA ILE A 4 1.76 6.48 -7.87
C ILE A 4 2.43 5.39 -8.69
N SER A 5 3.76 5.27 -8.57
CA SER A 5 4.56 4.22 -9.21
C SER A 5 4.71 3.00 -8.30
N GLY A 6 5.03 1.84 -8.89
CA GLY A 6 5.24 0.61 -8.13
C GLY A 6 3.93 -0.07 -7.71
N LEU A 7 2.93 -0.04 -8.60
CA LEU A 7 1.65 -0.69 -8.38
C LEU A 7 1.85 -2.17 -8.00
N ASN A 8 1.27 -2.56 -6.87
CA ASN A 8 1.22 -3.94 -6.40
C ASN A 8 -0.22 -4.31 -6.03
N ALA A 9 -0.46 -5.60 -5.74
CA ALA A 9 -1.81 -6.10 -5.46
C ALA A 9 -2.46 -5.41 -4.26
N SER A 10 -1.74 -5.25 -3.15
CA SER A 10 -2.24 -4.57 -1.94
C SER A 10 -2.62 -3.11 -2.22
N LEU A 11 -1.76 -2.39 -2.94
CA LEU A 11 -1.98 -1.00 -3.33
C LEU A 11 -3.19 -0.85 -4.27
N LEU A 12 -3.38 -1.79 -5.22
CA LEU A 12 -4.53 -1.80 -6.10
C LEU A 12 -5.83 -2.03 -5.31
N LEU A 13 -5.85 -2.99 -4.39
CA LEU A 13 -7.02 -3.31 -3.57
C LEU A 13 -7.40 -2.13 -2.66
N GLU A 14 -6.42 -1.50 -2.01
CA GLU A 14 -6.65 -0.30 -1.19
C GLU A 14 -7.19 0.87 -2.04
N ALA A 15 -6.66 1.07 -3.25
CA ALA A 15 -7.16 2.10 -4.16
C ALA A 15 -8.59 1.82 -4.64
N LEU A 16 -8.99 0.55 -4.81
CA LEU A 16 -10.37 0.21 -5.16
C LEU A 16 -11.32 0.53 -4.01
N ASP A 17 -10.97 0.16 -2.78
CA ASP A 17 -11.76 0.45 -1.57
C ASP A 17 -11.91 1.96 -1.33
N LYS A 18 -10.80 2.72 -1.36
CA LYS A 18 -10.84 4.17 -1.14
C LYS A 18 -11.60 4.93 -2.23
N ARG A 19 -11.66 4.39 -3.46
CA ARG A 19 -12.44 4.99 -4.55
C ARG A 19 -13.94 4.94 -4.27
N GLU A 20 -14.43 3.96 -3.51
CA GLU A 20 -15.84 3.90 -3.09
C GLU A 20 -16.20 5.01 -2.08
N HIS A 21 -15.19 5.57 -1.41
CA HIS A 21 -15.33 6.59 -0.38
C HIS A 21 -15.08 8.03 -0.89
N GLY A 22 -14.71 8.19 -2.16
CA GLY A 22 -14.51 9.50 -2.78
C GLY A 22 -13.36 9.55 -3.80
N PRO A 23 -12.97 10.75 -4.23
CA PRO A 23 -11.89 10.93 -5.19
C PRO A 23 -10.54 10.46 -4.63
N LEU A 24 -9.84 9.58 -5.34
CA LEU A 24 -8.52 9.07 -4.94
C LEU A 24 -7.45 10.16 -4.76
N THR A 25 -7.64 11.32 -5.41
CA THR A 25 -6.77 12.48 -5.24
C THR A 25 -6.75 13.02 -3.80
N ALA A 26 -7.78 12.72 -3.00
CA ALA A 26 -7.86 13.14 -1.60
C ALA A 26 -7.07 12.21 -0.65
N CYS A 27 -6.73 10.99 -1.07
CA CYS A 27 -6.10 9.96 -0.24
C CYS A 27 -4.79 9.42 -0.85
N VAL A 28 -4.12 10.21 -1.71
CA VAL A 28 -2.85 9.82 -2.34
C VAL A 28 -1.77 9.51 -1.30
N ALA A 29 -1.69 10.30 -0.22
CA ALA A 29 -0.73 10.09 0.85
C ALA A 29 -0.92 8.72 1.51
N ASP A 30 -2.17 8.40 1.88
CA ASP A 30 -2.54 7.13 2.51
C ASP A 30 -2.26 5.94 1.60
N LEU A 31 -2.54 6.06 0.29
CA LEU A 31 -2.25 5.01 -0.69
C LEU A 31 -0.75 4.76 -0.81
N VAL A 32 0.06 5.82 -0.85
CA VAL A 32 1.52 5.68 -0.90
C VAL A 32 2.06 5.01 0.37
N GLU A 33 1.51 5.35 1.53
CA GLU A 33 1.88 4.73 2.81
C GLU A 33 1.49 3.25 2.86
N ALA A 34 0.25 2.91 2.47
CA ALA A 34 -0.20 1.53 2.36
C ALA A 34 0.67 0.72 1.39
N GLY A 35 1.04 1.31 0.24
CA GLY A 35 1.96 0.73 -0.73
C GLY A 35 3.32 0.40 -0.14
N ARG A 36 3.93 1.32 0.61
CA ARG A 36 5.21 1.08 1.30
C ARG A 36 5.10 -0.02 2.36
N ASN A 37 4.07 0.05 3.20
CA ASN A 37 3.88 -0.90 4.29
C ASN A 37 3.56 -2.32 3.79
N SER A 38 2.99 -2.45 2.58
CA SER A 38 2.75 -3.75 1.95
C SER A 38 4.02 -4.44 1.45
N CYS A 39 5.14 -3.72 1.31
CA CYS A 39 6.41 -4.28 0.87
C CYS A 39 7.20 -4.85 2.05
N LEU A 40 6.69 -5.96 2.60
CA LEU A 40 7.33 -6.66 3.71
C LEU A 40 8.26 -7.76 3.21
N ASP A 41 9.50 -7.77 3.71
CA ASP A 41 10.35 -8.96 3.67
C ASP A 41 9.87 -9.94 4.75
N VAL A 42 8.89 -10.76 4.38
CA VAL A 42 8.28 -11.76 5.26
C VAL A 42 9.33 -12.74 5.78
N VAL A 43 10.37 -13.06 4.98
CA VAL A 43 11.44 -13.97 5.39
C VAL A 43 12.30 -13.34 6.47
N SER A 44 12.70 -12.08 6.31
CA SER A 44 13.42 -11.34 7.35
C SER A 44 12.59 -11.21 8.62
N HIS A 45 11.29 -10.93 8.50
CA HIS A 45 10.39 -10.80 9.66
C HIS A 45 10.26 -12.12 10.44
N ILE A 46 10.08 -13.25 9.76
CA ILE A 46 10.01 -14.57 10.39
C ILE A 46 11.32 -14.89 11.12
N ARG A 47 12.48 -14.59 10.51
CA ARG A 47 13.78 -14.82 11.14
C ARG A 47 13.96 -14.04 12.44
N GLN A 48 13.46 -12.81 12.54
CA GLN A 48 13.51 -12.02 13.76
C GLN A 48 12.62 -12.59 14.88
N LEU A 49 11.45 -13.15 14.55
CA LEU A 49 10.55 -13.77 15.54
C LEU A 49 11.07 -15.09 16.10
N GLN A 50 11.98 -15.76 15.39
CA GLN A 50 12.57 -17.04 15.79
C GLN A 50 13.90 -16.90 16.57
N GLN A 51 14.35 -15.68 16.87
CA GLN A 51 15.50 -15.38 17.73
C GLN A 51 15.05 -15.02 19.15
#